data_AF-A0AAA9RYI0-F1
#
_entry.id   AF-A0AAA9RYI0-F1
#
_cell.length_a   1.000
_cell.length_b   1.000
_cell.length_c   1.000
_cell.angle_alpha   90.00
_cell.angle_beta   90.00
_cell.angle_gamma   90.00
#
_symmetry.space_group_name_H-M   'P 1'
#
loop_
_entity.id
_entity.type
_entity.pdbx_description
1 polymer ?
#
loop_
_entity_poly.entity_id
_entity_poly.type
_entity_poly.pdbx_seq_one_letter_code
_entity_poly.pdbx_strand_id
1 'polypeptide(L)'
;MAQVGSAGPGACGRRGAGAARRTTWRWAPALLWLATAAAVAGDPSRRQWPVPYKRFSFRPEPDPYCQAKYTFCPTGSPIPVMKDDDVIEVFRLQAPVWEFKYGDLLGHLKIMHDAIGFRSTLTEKNYTMEWYELFQLGNCTFPHLRPEMNAPFWCNQGAACFFEGIDDSHWKENGTLVLVATISEVSCALKNETKKLAEHGFLF
;
A
#
# COMPACT_ATOMS: atom_id res chain seq x y z
N MET A 1 -53.05 -18.75 -40.55
CA MET A 1 -54.48 -18.39 -40.62
C MET A 1 -54.64 -17.06 -39.89
N ALA A 2 -54.68 -15.96 -40.66
CA ALA A 2 -55.91 -15.20 -40.99
C ALA A 2 -56.47 -14.47 -39.76
N GLN A 3 -56.14 -13.17 -39.63
CA GLN A 3 -57.04 -12.01 -39.84
C GLN A 3 -57.92 -11.70 -38.61
N VAL A 4 -57.71 -10.56 -37.95
CA VAL A 4 -58.35 -9.25 -38.16
C VAL A 4 -59.81 -9.22 -37.67
N GLY A 5 -60.12 -8.27 -36.81
CA GLY A 5 -61.50 -7.95 -36.45
C GLY A 5 -61.62 -6.83 -35.43
N SER A 6 -61.36 -5.60 -35.88
CA SER A 6 -61.70 -4.36 -35.17
C SER A 6 -63.18 -4.00 -35.42
N ALA A 7 -63.90 -3.57 -34.38
CA ALA A 7 -65.08 -2.69 -34.36
C ALA A 7 -65.51 -2.60 -32.89
N GLY A 8 -65.84 -1.49 -32.24
CA GLY A 8 -66.34 -0.18 -32.64
C GLY A 8 -67.16 0.35 -31.44
N PRO A 9 -67.37 1.66 -31.30
CA PRO A 9 -67.62 2.31 -30.01
C PRO A 9 -69.12 2.42 -29.68
N GLY A 10 -69.48 2.19 -28.43
CA GLY A 10 -70.84 2.38 -27.90
C GLY A 10 -70.84 3.32 -26.70
N ALA A 11 -71.32 4.53 -26.91
CA ALA A 11 -71.34 5.61 -25.93
C ALA A 11 -72.59 5.59 -25.03
N CYS A 12 -72.39 6.18 -23.85
CA CYS A 12 -73.32 6.98 -23.06
C CYS A 12 -74.33 6.26 -22.13
N GLY A 13 -74.02 6.31 -20.83
CA GLY A 13 -74.97 6.18 -19.74
C GLY A 13 -74.48 6.97 -18.52
N ARG A 14 -74.92 8.22 -18.39
CA ARG A 14 -74.71 9.07 -17.19
C ARG A 14 -75.55 8.55 -16.01
N ARG A 15 -74.92 8.48 -14.83
CA ARG A 15 -75.41 8.71 -13.45
C ARG A 15 -74.15 8.54 -12.59
N GLY A 16 -73.82 9.30 -11.56
CA GLY A 16 -74.47 10.30 -10.72
C GLY A 16 -73.40 10.69 -9.69
N ALA A 17 -73.50 11.88 -9.14
CA ALA A 17 -72.49 12.49 -8.27
C ALA A 17 -72.12 11.64 -7.05
N GLY A 18 -70.83 11.65 -6.69
CA GLY A 18 -70.30 11.09 -5.45
C GLY A 18 -68.94 11.68 -5.16
N ALA A 19 -68.92 12.74 -4.36
CA ALA A 19 -67.72 13.41 -3.90
C ALA A 19 -66.79 12.44 -3.17
N ALA A 20 -65.55 12.31 -3.65
CA ALA A 20 -64.44 11.77 -2.86
C ALA A 20 -63.29 12.77 -2.86
N ARG A 21 -63.41 13.68 -1.88
CA ARG A 21 -62.33 14.31 -1.11
C ARG A 21 -60.91 14.13 -1.65
N ARG A 22 -60.33 15.27 -2.03
CA ARG A 22 -58.90 15.58 -1.98
C ARG A 22 -58.32 15.15 -0.61
N THR A 23 -57.70 13.99 -0.52
CA THR A 23 -56.87 13.59 0.64
C THR A 23 -55.71 12.69 0.21
N THR A 24 -54.85 13.19 -0.66
CA THR A 24 -53.52 12.59 -0.89
C THR A 24 -52.38 13.55 -0.50
N TRP A 25 -52.69 14.76 -0.04
CA TRP A 25 -51.72 15.82 0.21
C TRP A 25 -51.49 16.09 1.71
N ARG A 26 -51.34 15.04 2.53
CA ARG A 26 -50.85 15.20 3.91
C ARG A 26 -49.55 14.45 4.20
N TRP A 27 -49.21 13.48 3.35
CA TRP A 27 -47.98 12.70 3.48
C TRP A 27 -46.86 13.19 2.56
N ALA A 28 -47.16 13.99 1.54
CA ALA A 28 -46.18 14.57 0.63
C ALA A 28 -45.07 15.38 1.35
N PRO A 29 -45.37 16.28 2.32
CA PRO A 29 -44.31 16.98 3.03
C PRO A 29 -43.52 16.02 3.94
N ALA A 30 -44.16 15.05 4.59
CA ALA A 30 -43.49 14.09 5.45
C ALA A 30 -42.53 13.16 4.67
N LEU A 31 -42.94 12.72 3.47
CA LEU A 31 -42.10 11.95 2.56
C LEU A 31 -40.96 12.79 1.98
N LEU A 32 -41.19 14.08 1.72
CA LEU A 32 -40.16 15.02 1.28
C LEU A 32 -39.12 15.27 2.38
N TRP A 33 -39.54 15.38 3.65
CA TRP A 33 -38.66 15.49 4.82
C TRP A 33 -37.84 14.21 5.08
N LEU A 34 -38.42 13.03 4.86
CA LEU A 34 -37.70 11.76 4.94
C LEU A 34 -36.67 11.61 3.81
N ALA A 35 -37.00 12.06 2.60
CA ALA A 35 -36.09 12.03 1.46
C ALA A 35 -34.92 13.03 1.60
N THR A 36 -35.16 14.23 2.15
CA THR A 36 -34.08 15.19 2.44
C THR A 36 -33.22 14.73 3.61
N ALA A 37 -33.79 14.12 4.65
CA ALA A 37 -33.00 13.54 5.74
C ALA A 37 -32.09 12.40 5.25
N ALA A 38 -32.55 11.55 4.33
CA ALA A 38 -31.72 10.51 3.71
C ALA A 38 -30.62 11.08 2.78
N ALA A 39 -30.89 12.20 2.09
CA ALA A 39 -29.92 12.89 1.25
C ALA A 39 -28.86 13.67 2.04
N VAL A 40 -29.18 14.15 3.25
CA VAL A 40 -28.26 14.86 4.15
C VAL A 40 -27.50 13.90 5.07
N ALA A 41 -28.07 12.74 5.40
CA ALA A 41 -27.38 11.67 6.15
C ALA A 41 -26.40 10.86 5.30
N GLY A 42 -26.46 11.02 3.97
CA GLY A 42 -25.55 10.38 3.02
C GLY A 42 -24.52 11.35 2.49
N ASP A 43 -23.69 11.97 3.34
CA ASP A 43 -22.42 12.51 2.85
C ASP A 43 -21.48 11.33 2.57
N PRO A 44 -21.22 11.00 1.30
CA PRO A 44 -20.34 9.90 0.95
C PRO A 44 -18.91 10.44 0.96
N SER A 45 -18.42 10.83 2.14
CA SER A 45 -17.03 10.48 2.48
C SER A 45 -16.98 8.97 2.78
N ARG A 46 -17.46 8.19 1.81
CA ARG A 46 -17.14 6.79 1.61
C ARG A 46 -15.62 6.77 1.67
N ARG A 47 -15.07 6.33 2.81
CA ARG A 47 -13.65 6.01 2.90
C ARG A 47 -13.40 5.01 1.79
N GLN A 48 -12.81 5.49 0.70
CA GLN A 48 -12.54 4.69 -0.47
C GLN A 48 -11.55 3.63 -0.01
N TRP A 49 -11.98 2.38 -0.02
CA TRP A 49 -11.11 1.27 0.30
C TRP A 49 -10.25 0.97 -0.95
N PRO A 50 -8.93 0.79 -0.79
CA PRO A 50 -8.15 0.89 0.45
C PRO A 50 -7.87 2.34 0.88
N VAL A 51 -7.83 2.60 2.19
CA VAL A 51 -7.40 3.90 2.73
C VAL A 51 -5.96 4.18 2.28
N PRO A 52 -5.70 5.28 1.54
CA PRO A 52 -4.35 5.56 1.03
C PRO A 52 -3.33 5.78 2.16
N TYR A 53 -2.12 5.27 1.98
CA TYR A 53 -1.02 5.53 2.91
C TYR A 53 -0.61 7.01 2.86
N LYS A 54 -0.67 7.69 4.00
CA LYS A 54 -0.30 9.11 4.12
C LYS A 54 1.22 9.27 4.04
N ARG A 55 1.68 10.14 3.13
CA ARG A 55 3.10 10.52 3.00
C ARG A 55 3.39 11.86 3.68
N PHE A 56 4.65 12.09 3.98
CA PHE A 56 5.17 13.33 4.56
C PHE A 56 6.20 13.96 3.61
N SER A 57 6.46 15.26 3.76
CA SER A 57 7.42 15.99 2.93
C SER A 57 8.88 15.73 3.32
N PHE A 58 9.12 15.25 4.54
CA PHE A 58 10.45 14.91 5.06
C PHE A 58 10.36 13.80 6.11
N ARG A 59 11.49 13.13 6.36
CA ARG A 59 11.66 12.17 7.47
C ARG A 59 12.12 12.94 8.73
N PRO A 60 11.38 12.88 9.85
CA PRO A 60 11.84 13.45 11.10
C PRO A 60 12.95 12.59 11.71
N GLU A 61 13.90 13.22 12.40
CA GLU A 61 14.90 12.49 13.20
C GLU A 61 14.20 11.58 14.23
N PRO A 62 14.72 10.37 14.47
CA PRO A 62 14.16 9.51 15.50
C PRO A 62 14.30 10.11 16.90
N ASP A 63 13.25 9.96 17.71
CA ASP A 63 13.27 10.39 19.11
C ASP A 63 14.32 9.59 19.90
N PRO A 64 15.09 10.21 20.82
CA PRO A 64 16.10 9.52 21.64
C PRO A 64 15.58 8.33 22.46
N TYR A 65 14.28 8.29 22.75
CA TYR A 65 13.62 7.14 23.37
C TYR A 65 13.69 5.89 22.48
N CYS A 66 13.64 6.05 21.16
CA CYS A 66 13.69 4.96 20.20
C CYS A 66 15.14 4.48 20.02
N GLN A 67 15.48 3.38 20.70
CA GLN A 67 16.79 2.75 20.60
C GLN A 67 16.69 1.36 20.00
N ALA A 68 17.47 1.11 18.95
CA ALA A 68 17.53 -0.20 18.31
C ALA A 68 18.55 -1.09 19.05
N LYS A 69 18.19 -2.34 19.31
CA LYS A 69 19.15 -3.33 19.84
C LYS A 69 20.17 -3.74 18.77
N TYR A 70 19.72 -3.81 17.53
CA TYR A 70 20.57 -4.04 16.36
C TYR A 70 20.51 -2.79 15.49
N THR A 71 21.66 -2.26 15.11
CA THR A 71 21.78 -1.07 14.28
C THR A 71 21.07 -1.27 12.95
N PHE A 72 20.25 -0.30 12.56
CA PHE A 72 19.64 -0.26 11.24
C PHE A 72 20.72 -0.06 10.16
N CYS A 73 20.69 -0.88 9.11
CA CYS A 73 21.55 -0.78 7.93
C CYS A 73 23.06 -0.63 8.25
N PRO A 74 23.67 -1.59 8.98
CA PRO A 74 25.03 -1.45 9.50
C PRO A 74 26.11 -1.35 8.41
N THR A 75 25.87 -1.98 7.25
CA THR A 75 26.77 -1.99 6.08
C THR A 75 26.27 -1.09 4.95
N GLY A 76 25.35 -0.17 5.24
CA GLY A 76 24.75 0.73 4.26
C GLY A 76 25.81 1.52 3.48
N SER A 77 25.66 1.55 2.16
CA SER A 77 26.52 2.31 1.26
C SER A 77 25.68 3.21 0.34
N PRO A 78 26.25 4.34 -0.14
CA PRO A 78 25.59 5.16 -1.14
C PRO A 78 25.33 4.35 -2.42
N ILE A 79 24.19 4.58 -3.05
CA ILE A 79 23.88 3.97 -4.35
C ILE A 79 24.90 4.47 -5.39
N PRO A 80 25.66 3.59 -6.06
CA PRO A 80 26.62 3.99 -7.07
C PRO A 80 25.93 4.44 -8.36
N VAL A 81 26.62 5.27 -9.13
CA VAL A 81 26.20 5.66 -10.47
C VAL A 81 26.62 4.57 -11.45
N MET A 82 25.64 3.94 -12.11
CA MET A 82 25.90 2.91 -13.13
C MET A 82 26.22 3.55 -14.49
N LYS A 83 27.03 2.86 -15.30
CA LYS A 83 27.35 3.29 -16.67
C LYS A 83 26.16 3.08 -17.61
N ASP A 84 26.15 3.83 -18.70
CA ASP A 84 25.05 3.85 -19.66
C ASP A 84 24.93 2.57 -20.50
N ASP A 85 26.07 1.94 -20.75
CA ASP A 85 26.23 0.68 -21.48
C ASP A 85 26.19 -0.54 -20.56
N ASP A 86 25.92 -0.35 -19.27
CA ASP A 86 25.83 -1.45 -18.31
C ASP A 86 24.50 -2.19 -18.43
N VAL A 87 24.58 -3.51 -18.31
CA VAL A 87 23.41 -4.38 -18.20
C VAL A 87 23.29 -4.81 -16.75
N ILE A 88 22.20 -4.38 -16.09
CA ILE A 88 21.93 -4.68 -14.68
C ILE A 88 20.94 -5.83 -14.58
N GLU A 89 21.37 -6.92 -13.98
CA GLU A 89 20.50 -8.04 -13.61
C GLU A 89 19.80 -7.73 -12.30
N VAL A 90 18.49 -8.00 -12.26
CA VAL A 90 17.64 -7.73 -11.10
C VAL A 90 17.11 -9.05 -10.55
N PHE A 91 17.38 -9.29 -9.26
CA PHE A 91 17.00 -10.49 -8.55
C PHE A 91 15.86 -10.19 -7.57
N ARG A 92 14.88 -11.09 -7.54
CA ARG A 92 13.95 -11.18 -6.41
C ARG A 92 14.64 -11.97 -5.30
N LEU A 93 14.69 -11.38 -4.11
CA LEU A 93 15.26 -11.96 -2.91
C LEU A 93 14.15 -12.14 -1.88
N GLN A 94 14.06 -13.32 -1.29
CA GLN A 94 13.09 -13.61 -0.25
C GLN A 94 13.69 -14.60 0.76
N ALA A 95 13.60 -14.34 2.06
CA ALA A 95 14.11 -15.23 3.12
C ALA A 95 13.16 -15.21 4.34
N PRO A 96 13.08 -16.28 5.15
CA PRO A 96 12.20 -16.30 6.31
C PRO A 96 12.67 -15.32 7.40
N VAL A 97 11.71 -14.61 8.00
CA VAL A 97 11.95 -13.65 9.07
C VAL A 97 12.38 -14.38 10.35
N TRP A 98 13.37 -13.81 11.05
CA TRP A 98 13.91 -14.29 12.33
C TRP A 98 14.57 -15.66 12.36
N GLU A 99 14.87 -16.25 11.21
CA GLU A 99 15.73 -17.43 11.14
C GLU A 99 17.05 -17.20 11.88
N PHE A 100 17.66 -16.02 11.68
CA PHE A 100 18.89 -15.61 12.38
C PHE A 100 18.77 -15.57 13.92
N LYS A 101 17.55 -15.52 14.48
CA LYS A 101 17.32 -15.35 15.92
C LYS A 101 16.70 -16.58 16.59
N TYR A 102 15.84 -17.31 15.90
CA TYR A 102 15.09 -18.43 16.47
C TYR A 102 15.27 -19.74 15.70
N GLY A 103 16.12 -19.76 14.66
CA GLY A 103 16.43 -20.94 13.87
C GLY A 103 15.22 -21.53 13.14
N ASP A 104 15.34 -22.82 12.80
CA ASP A 104 14.42 -23.56 11.93
C ASP A 104 12.94 -23.50 12.36
N LEU A 105 12.65 -23.38 13.67
CA LEU A 105 11.28 -23.41 14.19
C LEU A 105 10.39 -22.29 13.60
N LEU A 106 10.92 -21.07 13.49
CA LEU A 106 10.18 -19.96 12.88
C LEU A 106 10.37 -19.88 11.35
N GLY A 107 11.44 -20.47 10.82
CA GLY A 107 11.64 -20.60 9.37
C GLY A 107 10.48 -21.30 8.66
N HIS A 108 9.83 -22.25 9.33
CA HIS A 108 8.68 -22.98 8.78
C HIS A 108 7.35 -22.21 8.79
N LEU A 109 7.26 -21.06 9.47
CA LEU A 109 6.02 -20.26 9.51
C LEU A 109 5.78 -19.46 8.23
N LYS A 110 6.77 -19.40 7.32
CA LYS A 110 6.69 -18.70 6.03
C LYS A 110 6.32 -17.22 6.15
N ILE A 111 6.74 -16.57 7.23
CA ILE A 111 6.77 -15.12 7.32
C ILE A 111 8.05 -14.70 6.61
N MET A 112 7.94 -14.01 5.47
CA MET A 112 9.09 -13.76 4.60
C MET A 112 9.49 -12.28 4.62
N HIS A 113 10.79 -12.03 4.64
CA HIS A 113 11.42 -10.75 4.32
C HIS A 113 11.70 -10.71 2.82
N ASP A 114 11.40 -9.59 2.17
CA ASP A 114 11.60 -9.38 0.74
C ASP A 114 12.68 -8.31 0.50
N ALA A 115 13.53 -8.55 -0.49
CA ALA A 115 14.54 -7.60 -0.94
C ALA A 115 14.71 -7.66 -2.47
N ILE A 116 15.46 -6.70 -3.01
CA ILE A 116 15.81 -6.64 -4.43
C ILE A 116 17.34 -6.69 -4.55
N GLY A 117 17.83 -7.65 -5.33
CA GLY A 117 19.24 -7.76 -5.67
C GLY A 117 19.53 -7.11 -7.02
N PHE A 118 20.70 -6.50 -7.15
CA PHE A 118 21.19 -5.94 -8.41
C PHE A 118 22.57 -6.51 -8.69
N ARG A 119 22.88 -6.87 -9.93
CA ARG A 119 24.23 -7.22 -10.37
C ARG A 119 24.57 -6.49 -11.65
N SER A 120 25.68 -5.76 -11.65
CA SER A 120 26.24 -5.13 -12.84
C SER A 120 27.06 -6.16 -13.61
N THR A 121 26.82 -6.26 -14.92
CA THR A 121 27.61 -7.15 -15.78
C THR A 121 28.96 -6.56 -16.16
N LEU A 122 29.09 -5.22 -16.15
CA LEU A 122 30.37 -4.56 -16.44
C LEU A 122 31.35 -4.57 -15.27
N THR A 123 30.84 -4.37 -14.04
CA THR A 123 31.70 -4.30 -12.85
C THR A 123 31.74 -5.61 -12.07
N GLU A 124 30.84 -6.56 -12.40
CA GLU A 124 30.58 -7.81 -11.68
C GLU A 124 30.17 -7.63 -10.21
N LYS A 125 30.03 -6.38 -9.76
CA LYS A 125 29.55 -6.06 -8.41
C LYS A 125 28.07 -6.30 -8.30
N ASN A 126 27.66 -6.73 -7.12
CA ASN A 126 26.26 -6.89 -6.78
C ASN A 126 25.90 -6.10 -5.52
N TYR A 127 24.62 -5.81 -5.38
CA TYR A 127 24.08 -4.96 -4.35
C TYR A 127 22.74 -5.52 -3.89
N THR A 128 22.42 -5.29 -2.62
CA THR A 128 21.12 -5.63 -2.04
C THR A 128 20.44 -4.34 -1.61
N MET A 129 19.15 -4.22 -1.94
CA MET A 129 18.28 -3.15 -1.50
C MET A 129 17.09 -3.72 -0.74
N GLU A 130 16.88 -3.20 0.46
CA GLU A 130 15.83 -3.65 1.38
C GLU A 130 15.05 -2.45 1.90
N TRP A 131 13.86 -2.70 2.42
CA TRP A 131 13.12 -1.73 3.23
C TRP A 131 12.66 -2.43 4.50
N TYR A 132 13.06 -1.92 5.66
CA TYR A 132 12.67 -2.51 6.94
C TYR A 132 12.71 -1.47 8.08
N GLU A 133 12.37 -1.91 9.28
CA GLU A 133 12.18 -1.07 10.45
C GLU A 133 13.49 -0.61 11.06
N LEU A 134 13.58 0.68 11.43
CA LEU A 134 14.73 1.20 12.17
C LEU A 134 14.86 0.55 13.56
N PHE A 135 13.72 0.21 14.16
CA PHE A 135 13.61 -0.28 15.54
C PHE A 135 12.94 -1.66 15.63
N GLN A 136 13.03 -2.48 14.58
CA GLN A 136 12.45 -3.82 14.49
C GLN A 136 10.90 -3.87 14.50
N LEU A 137 10.34 -4.94 13.93
CA LEU A 137 8.90 -5.14 13.68
C LEU A 137 7.99 -4.89 14.89
N GLY A 138 8.41 -5.29 16.09
CA GLY A 138 7.62 -5.13 17.31
C GLY A 138 7.27 -3.67 17.60
N ASN A 139 8.24 -2.76 17.45
CA ASN A 139 8.07 -1.34 17.68
C ASN A 139 7.23 -0.63 16.60
N CYS A 140 7.18 -1.21 15.39
CA CYS A 140 6.29 -0.75 14.32
C CYS A 140 4.85 -1.26 14.48
N THR A 141 4.64 -2.34 15.26
CA THR A 141 3.33 -3.00 15.41
C THR A 141 2.59 -2.52 16.65
N PHE A 142 3.29 -2.36 17.78
CA PHE A 142 2.70 -1.99 19.06
C PHE A 142 3.39 -0.76 19.64
N PRO A 143 2.62 0.18 20.22
CA PRO A 143 3.20 1.36 20.85
C PRO A 143 3.76 1.06 22.24
N HIS A 144 4.56 2.00 22.72
CA HIS A 144 5.03 2.10 24.09
C HIS A 144 4.09 2.96 24.93
N LEU A 145 3.90 2.56 26.19
CA LEU A 145 3.18 3.36 27.18
C LEU A 145 4.21 4.07 28.07
N ARG A 146 4.13 5.40 28.09
CA ARG A 146 5.04 6.26 28.86
C ARG A 146 4.23 7.00 29.92
N PRO A 147 4.58 6.89 31.22
CA PRO A 147 3.80 7.49 32.30
C PRO A 147 3.69 9.02 32.20
N GLU A 148 4.64 9.67 31.54
CA GLU A 148 4.69 11.11 31.30
C GLU A 148 3.87 11.58 30.07
N MET A 149 3.23 10.67 29.32
CA MET A 149 2.42 10.98 28.14
C MET A 149 1.03 10.35 28.20
N ASN A 150 0.00 11.11 27.83
CA ASN A 150 -1.37 10.59 27.75
C ASN A 150 -1.59 9.68 26.53
N ALA A 151 -0.87 9.93 25.44
CA ALA A 151 -1.00 9.18 24.20
C ALA A 151 0.06 8.06 24.11
N PRO A 152 -0.28 6.91 23.50
CA PRO A 152 0.70 5.86 23.20
C PRO A 152 1.79 6.40 22.27
N PHE A 153 3.05 6.07 22.58
CA PHE A 153 4.23 6.54 21.85
C PHE A 153 4.72 5.50 20.85
N TRP A 154 5.10 5.90 19.63
CA TRP A 154 5.45 4.98 18.55
C TRP A 154 6.90 5.16 18.08
N CYS A 155 7.62 4.05 17.95
CA CYS A 155 8.93 3.97 17.31
C CYS A 155 8.80 3.21 15.99
N ASN A 156 7.94 3.71 15.10
CA ASN A 156 7.45 2.98 13.93
C ASN A 156 8.06 3.42 12.59
N GLN A 157 9.25 4.03 12.62
CA GLN A 157 9.93 4.45 11.41
C GLN A 157 10.54 3.26 10.66
N GLY A 158 10.42 3.27 9.33
CA GLY A 158 11.11 2.37 8.40
C GLY A 158 11.80 3.16 7.30
N ALA A 159 12.87 2.61 6.74
CA ALA A 159 13.66 3.23 5.69
C ALA A 159 14.24 2.19 4.73
N ALA A 160 14.73 2.67 3.59
CA ALA A 160 15.46 1.83 2.66
C ALA A 160 16.91 1.65 3.15
N CYS A 161 17.45 0.47 2.93
CA CYS A 161 18.85 0.13 3.15
C CYS A 161 19.43 -0.38 1.83
N PHE A 162 20.56 0.17 1.42
CA PHE A 162 21.29 -0.26 0.22
C PHE A 162 22.73 -0.58 0.60
N PHE A 163 23.24 -1.73 0.17
CA PHE A 163 24.61 -2.15 0.48
C PHE A 163 25.19 -3.04 -0.62
N GLU A 164 26.53 -3.13 -0.66
CA GLU A 164 27.26 -4.00 -1.60
C GLU A 164 27.24 -5.45 -1.08
N GLY A 165 27.06 -6.40 -2.00
CA GLY A 165 26.95 -7.83 -1.69
C GLY A 165 25.52 -8.37 -1.78
N ILE A 166 25.38 -9.56 -2.36
CA ILE A 166 24.21 -10.44 -2.20
C ILE A 166 24.70 -11.68 -1.45
N ASP A 167 24.12 -11.96 -0.28
CA ASP A 167 24.42 -13.17 0.50
C ASP A 167 23.62 -14.36 -0.04
N ASP A 168 24.20 -15.07 -1.00
CA ASP A 168 23.59 -16.24 -1.63
C ASP A 168 23.08 -17.28 -0.63
N SER A 169 23.79 -17.51 0.48
CA SER A 169 23.39 -18.52 1.49
C SER A 169 22.10 -18.08 2.17
N HIS A 170 22.06 -16.82 2.63
CA HIS A 170 20.89 -16.25 3.30
C HIS A 170 19.61 -16.37 2.46
N TRP A 171 19.71 -16.10 1.16
CA TRP A 171 18.54 -16.09 0.27
C TRP A 171 18.19 -17.46 -0.32
N LYS A 172 19.13 -18.41 -0.44
CA LYS A 172 18.89 -19.71 -1.09
C LYS A 172 18.57 -20.85 -0.14
N GLU A 173 19.07 -20.81 1.10
CA GLU A 173 18.96 -21.94 2.03
C GLU A 173 17.50 -22.28 2.36
N ASN A 174 16.73 -21.28 2.78
CA ASN A 174 15.32 -21.43 3.14
C ASN A 174 14.41 -20.41 2.42
N GLY A 175 14.91 -19.81 1.34
CA GLY A 175 14.31 -18.66 0.68
C GLY A 175 14.18 -18.78 -0.84
N THR A 176 14.26 -17.66 -1.54
CA THR A 176 14.28 -17.57 -3.00
C THR A 176 15.26 -16.49 -3.45
N LEU A 177 16.16 -16.86 -4.37
CA LEU A 177 17.01 -15.95 -5.14
C LEU A 177 16.82 -16.28 -6.62
N VAL A 178 16.12 -15.42 -7.34
CA VAL A 178 15.77 -15.67 -8.76
C VAL A 178 15.95 -14.39 -9.58
N LEU A 179 16.60 -14.51 -10.73
CA LEU A 179 16.68 -13.45 -11.74
C LEU A 179 15.28 -13.19 -12.29
N VAL A 180 14.78 -11.95 -12.16
CA VAL A 180 13.43 -11.58 -12.60
C VAL A 180 13.44 -10.59 -13.77
N ALA A 181 14.51 -9.83 -13.94
CA ALA A 181 14.65 -8.88 -15.03
C ALA A 181 16.10 -8.58 -15.36
N THR A 182 16.32 -8.02 -16.54
CA THR A 182 17.59 -7.46 -16.99
C THR A 182 17.33 -6.08 -17.55
N ILE A 183 18.09 -5.08 -17.10
CA ILE A 183 17.95 -3.67 -17.45
C ILE A 183 19.20 -3.27 -18.24
N SER A 184 19.09 -3.22 -19.57
CA SER A 184 20.21 -2.92 -20.49
C SER A 184 20.25 -1.46 -20.95
N GLU A 185 19.11 -0.77 -20.91
CA GLU A 185 19.08 0.67 -20.97
C GLU A 185 18.79 1.11 -19.54
N VAL A 186 19.75 1.75 -18.89
CA VAL A 186 19.43 2.63 -17.76
C VAL A 186 18.64 3.78 -18.36
N SER A 187 17.38 3.50 -18.73
CA SER A 187 16.49 4.44 -19.35
C SER A 187 16.47 5.66 -18.45
N CYS A 188 16.28 6.83 -19.05
CA CYS A 188 16.23 8.10 -18.32
C CYS A 188 15.34 8.03 -17.05
N ALA A 189 14.37 7.09 -17.00
CA ALA A 189 13.60 6.74 -15.82
C ALA A 189 14.43 6.21 -14.64
N LEU A 190 15.32 5.21 -14.79
CA LEU A 190 16.15 4.77 -13.65
C LEU A 190 17.21 5.81 -13.31
N LYS A 191 17.76 6.55 -14.28
CA LYS A 191 18.68 7.67 -13.98
C LYS A 191 18.02 8.77 -13.16
N ASN A 192 16.80 9.18 -13.53
CA ASN A 192 16.07 10.21 -12.81
C ASN A 192 15.41 9.69 -11.54
N GLU A 193 14.96 8.44 -11.50
CA GLU A 193 14.30 7.84 -10.33
C GLU A 193 15.31 7.33 -9.30
N THR A 194 16.49 6.81 -9.67
CA THR A 194 17.56 6.48 -8.69
C THR A 194 18.22 7.75 -8.16
N LYS A 195 18.40 8.76 -9.02
CA LYS A 195 18.80 10.11 -8.60
C LYS A 195 17.74 10.75 -7.70
N LYS A 196 16.45 10.62 -8.02
CA LYS A 196 15.34 11.03 -7.14
C LYS A 196 15.21 10.20 -5.87
N LEU A 197 15.50 8.90 -5.89
CA LEU A 197 15.50 8.04 -4.70
C LEU A 197 16.63 8.50 -3.77
N ALA A 198 17.79 8.81 -4.32
CA ALA A 198 18.90 9.42 -3.59
C ALA A 198 18.60 10.88 -3.13
N GLU A 199 17.93 11.69 -3.94
CA GLU A 199 17.66 13.13 -3.68
C GLU A 199 16.41 13.39 -2.81
N HIS A 200 15.39 12.52 -2.83
CA HIS A 200 14.16 12.64 -2.02
C HIS A 200 14.25 11.92 -0.67
N GLY A 201 15.46 11.69 -0.15
CA GLY A 201 15.65 11.26 1.23
C GLY A 201 15.22 9.82 1.52
N PHE A 202 15.27 8.91 0.54
CA PHE A 202 15.17 7.49 0.89
C PHE A 202 16.40 6.99 1.69
N LEU A 203 17.49 7.79 1.76
CA LEU A 203 18.78 7.37 2.33
C LEU A 203 19.40 8.31 3.40
N PHE A 204 18.67 9.28 3.96
CA PHE A 204 19.10 10.00 5.17
C PHE A 204 17.90 10.24 6.10
#